data_AF-A0A6M1SCT0-F1
#
_entry.id   AF-A0A6M1SCT0-F1
#
_cell.length_a   1.000
_cell.length_b   1.000
_cell.length_c   1.000
_cell.angle_alpha   90.00
_cell.angle_beta   90.00
_cell.angle_gamma   90.00
#
_symmetry.space_group_name_H-M   'P 1'
#
loop_
_entity.id
_entity.type
_entity.pdbx_description
1 polymer ?
#
loop_
_entity_poly.entity_id
_entity_poly.type
_entity_poly.pdbx_seq_one_letter_code
_entity_poly.pdbx_strand_id
1 'polypeptide(L)'
;MSEVEQQSEQPESGEKTAAAEGYLYALDKQEAIALRQWWRRLVMDQSELKRYTKQWPYPRGVRAALRRCDAIESVMLTEAFRHLWQALESRAWSEAANEGSSKRTQRLEVWSVIAAVVCELRAETFDAPLGKRLGEKRPNTVDTPRMSDLRFQQLLDCHTPEELIRRFRRALKLADGTGVSVVRLADMVALWEREQRGQYRAKAPQRFAFVMSDAYFQARALKTAAGD
;
A
#
# COMPACT_ATOMS: atom_id res chain seq x y z
N MET A 1 -1.16 -12.09 -50.39
CA MET A 1 -0.58 -10.76 -50.06
C MET A 1 -1.75 -9.89 -49.63
N SER A 2 -1.96 -9.53 -48.37
CA SER A 2 -0.99 -9.26 -47.31
C SER A 2 -1.56 -9.66 -45.96
N GLU A 3 -0.83 -10.51 -45.25
CA GLU A 3 -0.97 -10.71 -43.81
C GLU A 3 -0.41 -9.45 -43.13
N VAL A 4 -1.26 -8.74 -42.39
CA VAL A 4 -0.79 -7.71 -41.46
C VAL A 4 -0.75 -8.38 -40.10
N GLU A 5 0.46 -8.72 -39.68
CA GLU A 5 0.80 -9.17 -38.35
C GLU A 5 0.22 -8.21 -37.30
N GLN A 6 -0.72 -8.70 -36.50
CA GLN A 6 -1.06 -8.07 -35.22
C GLN A 6 0.09 -8.35 -34.25
N GLN A 7 1.07 -7.45 -34.24
CA GLN A 7 2.06 -7.38 -33.18
C GLN A 7 1.33 -7.15 -31.85
N SER A 8 1.41 -8.16 -31.00
CA SER A 8 1.04 -8.12 -29.59
C SER A 8 1.99 -7.19 -28.83
N GLU A 9 1.64 -5.91 -28.72
CA GLU A 9 2.28 -4.98 -27.78
C GLU A 9 1.78 -5.26 -26.36
N GLN A 10 2.43 -6.19 -25.65
CA GLN A 10 2.54 -6.12 -24.19
C GLN A 10 3.94 -6.57 -23.74
N PRO A 11 4.82 -5.61 -23.40
CA PRO A 11 5.68 -5.82 -22.24
C PRO A 11 5.87 -4.59 -21.32
N GLU A 12 5.30 -3.41 -21.60
CA GLU A 12 5.62 -2.20 -20.80
C GLU A 12 5.11 -2.23 -19.33
N SER A 13 4.00 -2.92 -19.05
CA SER A 13 3.44 -2.95 -17.69
C SER A 13 4.19 -3.88 -16.73
N GLY A 14 4.83 -4.93 -17.27
CA GLY A 14 5.59 -5.90 -16.47
C GLY A 14 6.93 -5.33 -16.02
N GLU A 15 7.59 -4.58 -16.89
CA GLU A 15 8.91 -3.99 -16.63
C GLU A 15 8.84 -2.84 -15.60
N LYS A 16 7.81 -1.99 -15.67
CA LYS A 16 7.52 -0.98 -14.64
C LYS A 16 7.14 -1.60 -13.29
N THR A 17 6.47 -2.76 -13.28
CA THR A 17 6.13 -3.47 -12.04
C THR A 17 7.38 -4.05 -11.37
N ALA A 18 8.31 -4.61 -12.15
CA ALA A 18 9.56 -5.19 -11.64
C ALA A 18 10.54 -4.13 -11.12
N ALA A 19 10.65 -2.96 -11.77
CA ALA A 19 11.48 -1.85 -11.31
C ALA A 19 10.95 -1.24 -9.99
N ALA A 20 9.62 -1.15 -9.83
CA ALA A 20 8.97 -0.66 -8.62
C ALA A 20 9.18 -1.56 -7.39
N GLU A 21 9.49 -2.84 -7.60
CA GLU A 21 9.70 -3.85 -6.54
C GLU A 21 11.12 -3.82 -5.96
N GLY A 22 12.02 -2.96 -6.46
CA GLY A 22 13.34 -2.70 -5.87
C GLY A 22 13.31 -2.02 -4.48
N TYR A 23 12.13 -1.57 -4.03
CA TYR A 23 11.93 -0.78 -2.81
C TYR A 23 11.24 -1.54 -1.67
N LEU A 24 11.09 -2.86 -1.77
CA LEU A 24 10.46 -3.66 -0.71
C LEU A 24 11.42 -3.82 0.49
N TYR A 25 11.07 -3.22 1.62
CA TYR A 25 11.84 -3.28 2.87
C TYR A 25 11.16 -4.11 3.95
N ALA A 26 9.97 -4.64 3.76
CA ALA A 26 9.31 -5.48 4.75
C ALA A 26 8.58 -6.66 4.12
N LEU A 27 7.92 -6.46 2.99
CA LEU A 27 7.23 -7.49 2.23
C LEU A 27 8.19 -8.27 1.34
N ASP A 28 7.83 -9.53 1.07
CA ASP A 28 8.43 -10.27 -0.04
C ASP A 28 7.68 -10.04 -1.38
N LYS A 29 8.27 -10.52 -2.48
CA LYS A 29 7.68 -10.36 -3.82
C LYS A 29 6.34 -11.09 -3.96
N GLN A 30 6.19 -12.27 -3.36
CA GLN A 30 4.96 -13.05 -3.47
C GLN A 30 3.81 -12.39 -2.72
N GLU A 31 4.09 -11.88 -1.51
CA GLU A 31 3.19 -11.07 -0.69
C GLU A 31 2.74 -9.81 -1.45
N ALA A 32 3.68 -9.09 -2.06
CA ALA A 32 3.38 -7.91 -2.88
C ALA A 32 2.45 -8.23 -4.06
N ILE A 33 2.69 -9.34 -4.78
CA ILE A 33 1.84 -9.78 -5.90
C ILE A 33 0.45 -10.17 -5.39
N ALA A 34 0.37 -10.96 -4.31
CA ALA A 34 -0.89 -11.42 -3.73
C ALA A 34 -1.76 -10.24 -3.27
N LEU A 35 -1.16 -9.30 -2.53
CA LEU A 35 -1.82 -8.08 -2.09
C LEU A 35 -2.36 -7.28 -3.27
N ARG A 36 -1.55 -7.04 -4.30
CA ARG A 36 -1.96 -6.24 -5.46
C ARG A 36 -3.12 -6.89 -6.21
N GLN A 37 -3.07 -8.22 -6.40
CA GLN A 37 -4.17 -8.97 -7.04
C GLN A 37 -5.45 -8.90 -6.21
N TRP A 38 -5.37 -9.11 -4.90
CA TRP A 38 -6.50 -8.97 -3.99
C TRP A 38 -7.10 -7.55 -4.03
N TRP A 39 -6.26 -6.52 -3.94
CA TRP A 39 -6.70 -5.13 -3.94
C TRP A 39 -7.39 -4.73 -5.25
N ARG A 40 -6.84 -5.16 -6.41
CA ARG A 40 -7.47 -4.90 -7.71
C ARG A 40 -8.88 -5.46 -7.77
N ARG A 41 -9.10 -6.69 -7.28
CA ARG A 41 -10.44 -7.29 -7.20
C ARG A 41 -11.38 -6.57 -6.25
N LEU A 42 -10.84 -5.90 -5.24
CA LEU A 42 -11.62 -5.13 -4.27
C LEU A 42 -12.06 -3.76 -4.81
N VAL A 43 -11.27 -3.17 -5.70
CA VAL A 43 -11.41 -1.76 -6.12
C VAL A 43 -11.91 -1.60 -7.55
N MET A 44 -11.42 -2.42 -8.47
CA MET A 44 -11.68 -2.29 -9.91
C MET A 44 -13.01 -2.94 -10.30
N ASP A 45 -13.63 -2.41 -11.35
CA ASP A 45 -14.77 -3.07 -11.97
C ASP A 45 -14.33 -4.21 -12.91
N GLN A 46 -15.31 -4.93 -13.47
CA GLN A 46 -15.05 -6.06 -14.35
C GLN A 46 -14.30 -5.67 -15.64
N SER A 47 -14.49 -4.45 -16.14
CA SER A 47 -13.90 -3.97 -17.39
C SER A 47 -12.42 -3.62 -17.19
N GLU A 48 -12.09 -2.98 -16.08
CA GLU A 48 -10.73 -2.63 -15.68
C GLU A 48 -9.93 -3.87 -15.28
N LEU A 49 -10.55 -4.77 -14.50
CA LEU A 49 -9.89 -5.94 -13.92
C LEU A 49 -9.44 -6.97 -14.96
N LYS A 50 -10.19 -7.12 -16.06
CA LYS A 50 -9.88 -8.04 -17.18
C LYS A 50 -8.49 -7.82 -17.77
N ARG A 51 -7.94 -6.61 -17.64
CA ARG A 51 -6.58 -6.28 -18.09
C ARG A 51 -5.48 -6.97 -17.28
N TYR A 52 -5.81 -7.44 -16.08
CA TYR A 52 -4.82 -7.95 -15.12
C TYR A 52 -5.07 -9.39 -14.67
N THR A 53 -6.33 -9.84 -14.65
CA THR A 53 -6.68 -11.18 -14.18
C THR A 53 -7.98 -11.66 -14.80
N LYS A 54 -8.12 -13.00 -14.88
CA LYS A 54 -9.37 -13.68 -15.27
C LYS A 54 -10.37 -13.80 -14.11
N GLN A 55 -9.96 -13.42 -12.90
CA GLN A 55 -10.83 -13.46 -11.73
C GLN A 55 -11.88 -12.34 -11.76
N TRP A 56 -13.01 -12.59 -11.12
CA TRP A 56 -14.10 -11.62 -10.98
C TRP A 56 -13.81 -10.63 -9.84
N PRO A 57 -14.28 -9.36 -9.95
CA PRO A 57 -14.21 -8.41 -8.87
C PRO A 57 -15.08 -8.88 -7.70
N TYR A 58 -14.71 -8.49 -6.48
CA TYR A 58 -15.53 -8.75 -5.31
C TYR A 58 -16.76 -7.83 -5.31
N PRO A 59 -17.89 -8.28 -4.71
CA PRO A 59 -19.04 -7.42 -4.52
C PRO A 59 -18.67 -6.13 -3.77
N ARG A 60 -19.29 -5.00 -4.14
CA ARG A 60 -19.00 -3.68 -3.52
C ARG A 60 -19.16 -3.68 -1.99
N GLY A 61 -20.06 -4.50 -1.47
CA GLY A 61 -20.29 -4.67 -0.03
C GLY A 61 -19.07 -5.18 0.74
N VAL A 62 -18.22 -5.99 0.10
CA VAL A 62 -17.00 -6.58 0.69
C VAL A 62 -16.02 -5.47 1.06
N ARG A 63 -15.76 -4.54 0.13
CA ARG A 63 -14.92 -3.36 0.40
C ARG A 63 -15.56 -2.42 1.41
N ALA A 64 -16.86 -2.17 1.28
CA ALA A 64 -17.58 -1.26 2.18
C ALA A 64 -17.55 -1.74 3.64
N ALA A 65 -17.67 -3.06 3.88
CA ALA A 65 -17.54 -3.65 5.20
C ALA A 65 -16.15 -3.40 5.79
N LEU A 66 -15.09 -3.64 5.02
CA LEU A 66 -13.70 -3.43 5.46
C LEU A 66 -13.41 -1.97 5.83
N ARG A 67 -13.93 -0.99 5.08
CA ARG A 67 -13.73 0.45 5.37
C ARG A 67 -14.42 0.93 6.64
N ARG A 68 -15.44 0.21 7.11
CA ARG A 68 -16.18 0.53 8.35
C ARG A 68 -15.53 -0.02 9.61
N CYS A 69 -14.54 -0.91 9.48
CA CYS A 69 -13.84 -1.47 10.63
C CYS A 69 -12.82 -0.45 11.16
N ASP A 70 -12.83 -0.22 12.47
CA ASP A 70 -11.90 0.70 13.15
C ASP A 70 -10.93 0.00 14.12
N ALA A 71 -11.09 -1.32 14.31
CA ALA A 71 -10.25 -2.18 15.16
C ALA A 71 -9.75 -3.39 14.35
N ILE A 72 -8.57 -3.92 14.74
CA ILE A 72 -7.90 -5.03 14.04
C ILE A 72 -8.80 -6.28 14.02
N GLU A 73 -9.42 -6.62 15.14
CA GLU A 73 -10.24 -7.82 15.30
C GLU A 73 -11.45 -7.76 14.36
N SER A 74 -12.04 -6.58 14.22
CA SER A 74 -13.15 -6.37 13.29
C SER A 74 -12.72 -6.57 11.84
N VAL A 75 -11.50 -6.16 11.48
CA VAL A 75 -10.93 -6.37 10.15
C VAL A 75 -10.73 -7.86 9.88
N MET A 76 -10.16 -8.60 10.83
CA MET A 76 -9.91 -10.04 10.72
C MET A 76 -11.18 -10.84 10.43
N LEU A 77 -12.32 -10.39 10.94
CA LEU A 77 -13.61 -11.05 10.77
C LEU A 77 -14.30 -10.73 9.43
N THR A 78 -13.76 -9.82 8.63
CA THR A 78 -14.35 -9.46 7.34
C THR A 78 -14.11 -10.51 6.26
N GLU A 79 -15.06 -10.63 5.33
CA GLU A 79 -14.87 -11.44 4.13
C GLU A 79 -13.68 -10.95 3.28
N ALA A 80 -13.49 -9.63 3.20
CA ALA A 80 -12.38 -9.02 2.46
C ALA A 80 -11.02 -9.52 2.98
N PHE A 81 -10.84 -9.56 4.30
CA PHE A 81 -9.61 -10.04 4.92
C PHE A 81 -9.42 -11.54 4.73
N ARG A 82 -10.47 -12.35 4.85
CA ARG A 82 -10.38 -13.80 4.59
C ARG A 82 -9.87 -14.11 3.19
N HIS A 83 -10.36 -13.40 2.17
CA HIS A 83 -9.86 -13.53 0.79
C HIS A 83 -8.38 -13.17 0.66
N LEU A 84 -7.92 -12.11 1.36
CA LEU A 84 -6.50 -11.73 1.37
C LEU A 84 -5.65 -12.81 2.04
N TRP A 85 -6.06 -13.22 3.23
CA TRP A 85 -5.34 -14.19 4.05
C TRP A 85 -5.20 -15.54 3.33
N GLN A 86 -6.27 -16.03 2.71
CA GLN A 86 -6.22 -17.24 1.89
C GLN A 86 -5.25 -17.11 0.71
N ALA A 87 -5.21 -15.95 0.05
CA ALA A 87 -4.27 -15.71 -1.06
C ALA A 87 -2.82 -15.72 -0.59
N LEU A 88 -2.53 -15.15 0.58
CA LEU A 88 -1.20 -15.16 1.20
C LEU A 88 -0.78 -16.56 1.63
N GLU A 89 -1.66 -17.29 2.32
CA GLU A 89 -1.39 -18.66 2.79
C GLU A 89 -1.17 -19.62 1.62
N SER A 90 -1.98 -19.55 0.57
CA SER A 90 -1.87 -20.44 -0.59
C SER A 90 -0.50 -20.35 -1.29
N ARG A 91 0.22 -19.24 -1.10
CA ARG A 91 1.55 -19.01 -1.67
C ARG A 91 2.67 -19.25 -0.65
N ALA A 92 2.42 -18.98 0.63
CA ALA A 92 3.37 -19.18 1.72
C ALA A 92 3.41 -20.61 2.28
N TRP A 93 2.48 -21.50 1.89
CA TRP A 93 2.35 -22.85 2.44
C TRP A 93 3.56 -23.78 2.22
N SER A 94 4.54 -23.36 1.41
CA SER A 94 5.82 -24.06 1.30
C SER A 94 6.77 -23.83 2.48
N GLU A 95 6.62 -22.72 3.25
CA GLU A 95 7.54 -22.36 4.35
C GLU A 95 6.83 -22.27 5.72
N ALA A 96 5.52 -22.00 5.74
CA ALA A 96 4.76 -21.72 6.96
C ALA A 96 4.30 -22.96 7.76
N ALA A 97 4.47 -24.18 7.23
CA ALA A 97 4.06 -25.41 7.94
C ALA A 97 4.78 -25.62 9.30
N ASN A 98 5.89 -24.90 9.53
CA ASN A 98 6.66 -24.87 10.78
C ASN A 98 6.63 -23.52 11.51
N GLU A 99 5.78 -22.56 11.11
CA GLU A 99 5.66 -21.29 11.83
C GLU A 99 4.91 -21.50 13.16
N GLY A 100 5.58 -21.23 14.29
CA GLY A 100 4.96 -21.27 15.61
C GLY A 100 3.76 -20.32 15.72
N SER A 101 2.80 -20.66 16.58
CA SER A 101 1.53 -19.93 16.76
C SER A 101 1.70 -18.41 16.94
N SER A 102 2.73 -17.97 17.66
CA SER A 102 3.04 -16.55 17.86
C SER A 102 3.35 -15.81 16.56
N LYS A 103 4.14 -16.39 15.65
CA LYS A 103 4.45 -15.77 14.34
C LYS A 103 3.21 -15.64 13.47
N ARG A 104 2.33 -16.64 13.50
CA ARG A 104 1.07 -16.61 12.77
C ARG A 104 0.16 -15.48 13.27
N THR A 105 -0.01 -15.35 14.58
CA THR A 105 -0.79 -14.25 15.18
C THR A 105 -0.21 -12.89 14.77
N GLN A 106 1.11 -12.76 14.84
CA GLN A 106 1.80 -11.53 14.43
C GLN A 106 1.55 -11.17 12.96
N ARG A 107 1.57 -12.15 12.05
CA ARG A 107 1.26 -11.93 10.63
C ARG A 107 -0.20 -11.53 10.43
N LEU A 108 -1.14 -12.18 11.14
CA LEU A 108 -2.56 -11.82 11.07
C LEU A 108 -2.79 -10.36 11.46
N GLU A 109 -2.16 -9.89 12.55
CA GLU A 109 -2.24 -8.49 12.99
C GLU A 109 -1.70 -7.53 11.91
N VAL A 110 -0.46 -7.74 11.44
CA VAL A 110 0.18 -6.89 10.41
C VAL A 110 -0.69 -6.80 9.17
N TRP A 111 -1.14 -7.94 8.64
CA TRP A 111 -1.94 -7.99 7.42
C TRP A 111 -3.32 -7.38 7.59
N SER A 112 -3.88 -7.39 8.81
CA SER A 112 -5.14 -6.72 9.11
C SER A 112 -4.98 -5.19 9.04
N VAL A 113 -3.90 -4.66 9.60
CA VAL A 113 -3.56 -3.23 9.50
C VAL A 113 -3.35 -2.84 8.03
N ILE A 114 -2.59 -3.65 7.27
CA ILE A 114 -2.39 -3.44 5.83
C ILE A 114 -3.74 -3.37 5.12
N ALA A 115 -4.61 -4.37 5.30
CA ALA A 115 -5.92 -4.42 4.65
C ALA A 115 -6.79 -3.19 5.00
N ALA A 116 -6.79 -2.79 6.27
CA ALA A 116 -7.55 -1.64 6.76
C ALA A 116 -7.10 -0.30 6.17
N VAL A 117 -5.82 -0.19 5.81
CA VAL A 117 -5.21 1.01 5.23
C VAL A 117 -5.37 1.02 3.70
N VAL A 118 -4.96 -0.05 3.01
CA VAL A 118 -4.91 -0.04 1.53
C VAL A 118 -6.29 -0.06 0.87
N CYS A 119 -7.34 -0.52 1.56
CA CYS A 119 -8.70 -0.53 1.03
C CYS A 119 -9.26 0.89 0.79
N GLU A 120 -8.63 1.92 1.36
CA GLU A 120 -8.97 3.32 1.12
C GLU A 120 -8.59 3.79 -0.28
N LEU A 121 -7.56 3.17 -0.90
CA LEU A 121 -7.09 3.53 -2.23
C LEU A 121 -8.14 3.25 -3.31
N ARG A 122 -8.28 4.18 -4.25
CA ARG A 122 -9.22 4.12 -5.38
C ARG A 122 -8.53 3.79 -6.69
N ALA A 123 -7.26 4.15 -6.83
CA ALA A 123 -6.42 3.85 -7.98
C ALA A 123 -4.96 3.71 -7.55
N GLU A 124 -4.20 2.89 -8.26
CA GLU A 124 -2.76 2.70 -8.02
C GLU A 124 -1.96 3.54 -9.02
N THR A 125 -0.87 4.13 -8.54
CA THR A 125 0.20 4.66 -9.40
C THR A 125 1.51 4.05 -8.96
N PHE A 126 2.20 3.40 -9.89
CA PHE A 126 3.50 2.78 -9.63
C PHE A 126 4.52 3.86 -9.21
N ASP A 127 5.46 3.48 -8.36
CA ASP A 127 6.55 4.32 -7.87
C ASP A 127 6.18 5.58 -7.08
N ALA A 128 4.91 5.75 -6.72
CA ALA A 128 4.47 6.88 -5.91
C ALA A 128 4.31 6.46 -4.43
N PRO A 129 5.26 6.79 -3.53
CA PRO A 129 5.09 6.56 -2.10
C PRO A 129 4.10 7.58 -1.52
N LEU A 130 3.45 7.20 -0.41
CA LEU A 130 2.51 8.08 0.28
C LEU A 130 3.14 9.43 0.66
N GLY A 131 4.38 9.42 1.20
CA GLY A 131 5.10 10.63 1.59
C GLY A 131 5.16 11.68 0.48
N LYS A 132 5.47 11.25 -0.76
CA LYS A 132 5.51 12.14 -1.94
C LYS A 132 4.17 12.85 -2.14
N ARG A 133 3.07 12.10 -2.14
CA ARG A 133 1.72 12.67 -2.29
C ARG A 133 1.33 13.60 -1.15
N LEU A 134 1.78 13.36 0.06
CA LEU A 134 1.49 14.24 1.19
C LEU A 134 2.27 15.55 1.14
N GLY A 135 3.49 15.53 0.60
CA GLY A 135 4.37 16.69 0.46
C GLY A 135 4.03 17.57 -0.75
N GLU A 136 3.32 17.05 -1.75
CA GLU A 136 2.86 17.83 -2.90
C GLU A 136 1.88 18.93 -2.48
N LYS A 137 1.93 20.06 -3.22
CA LYS A 137 1.00 21.18 -3.01
C LYS A 137 -0.44 20.76 -3.24
N ARG A 138 -1.35 21.36 -2.46
CA ARG A 138 -2.78 21.26 -2.75
C ARG A 138 -3.10 21.96 -4.07
N PRO A 139 -4.02 21.41 -4.88
CA PRO A 139 -4.61 22.16 -5.98
C PRO A 139 -5.18 23.48 -5.44
N ASN A 140 -4.95 24.58 -6.15
CA ASN A 140 -5.51 25.91 -5.84
C ASN A 140 -5.01 26.53 -4.52
N THR A 141 -3.79 26.21 -4.06
CA THR A 141 -3.14 26.93 -2.94
C THR A 141 -1.70 27.26 -3.30
N VAL A 142 -1.27 28.49 -2.98
CA VAL A 142 0.02 29.03 -3.42
C VAL A 142 1.20 28.25 -2.83
N ASP A 143 1.10 27.76 -1.59
CA ASP A 143 2.26 27.12 -0.94
C ASP A 143 1.97 26.11 0.19
N THR A 144 0.78 25.52 0.23
CA THR A 144 0.45 24.57 1.31
C THR A 144 0.53 23.12 0.82
N PRO A 145 1.36 22.26 1.46
CA PRO A 145 1.36 20.84 1.16
C PRO A 145 0.00 20.20 1.49
N ARG A 146 -0.29 19.05 0.91
CA ARG A 146 -1.53 18.30 1.19
C ARG A 146 -1.66 17.98 2.67
N MET A 147 -0.57 17.60 3.32
CA MET A 147 -0.46 17.48 4.79
C MET A 147 0.56 18.47 5.32
N SER A 148 0.25 19.15 6.45
CA SER A 148 1.20 20.03 7.11
C SER A 148 2.27 19.25 7.87
N ASP A 149 3.44 19.87 8.08
CA ASP A 149 4.58 19.25 8.76
C ASP A 149 4.23 18.69 10.14
N LEU A 150 3.49 19.47 10.95
CA LEU A 150 3.06 19.02 12.28
C LEU A 150 2.20 17.73 12.22
N ARG A 151 1.28 17.65 11.25
CA ARG A 151 0.43 16.45 11.10
C ARG A 151 1.21 15.27 10.53
N PHE A 152 2.21 15.56 9.70
CA PHE A 152 3.10 14.55 9.17
C PHE A 152 4.00 13.97 10.27
N GLN A 153 4.59 14.81 11.12
CA GLN A 153 5.32 14.38 12.32
C GLN A 153 4.45 13.51 13.24
N GLN A 154 3.22 13.94 13.52
CA GLN A 154 2.26 13.14 14.30
C GLN A 154 1.93 11.79 13.66
N LEU A 155 2.00 11.68 12.33
CA LEU A 155 1.82 10.41 11.62
C LEU A 155 3.05 9.50 11.74
N LEU A 156 4.25 10.07 11.84
CA LEU A 156 5.47 9.30 12.11
C LEU A 156 5.52 8.81 13.56
N ASP A 157 4.98 9.59 14.49
CA ASP A 157 4.91 9.30 15.93
C ASP A 157 3.71 8.40 16.31
N CYS A 158 3.27 7.51 15.42
CA CYS A 158 2.27 6.48 15.73
C CYS A 158 2.87 5.37 16.59
N HIS A 159 2.19 5.00 17.68
CA HIS A 159 2.64 3.94 18.60
C HIS A 159 1.70 2.73 18.64
N THR A 160 0.46 2.85 18.15
CA THR A 160 -0.49 1.73 18.10
C THR A 160 -1.01 1.47 16.69
N PRO A 161 -1.42 0.23 16.39
CA PRO A 161 -2.00 -0.10 15.09
C PRO A 161 -3.26 0.72 14.76
N GLU A 162 -4.13 0.95 15.74
CA GLU A 162 -5.37 1.72 15.58
C GLU A 162 -5.07 3.19 15.27
N GLU A 163 -4.04 3.76 15.92
CA GLU A 163 -3.55 5.10 15.59
C GLU A 163 -3.01 5.15 14.16
N LEU A 164 -2.21 4.16 13.76
CA LEU A 164 -1.68 4.06 12.41
C LEU A 164 -2.81 4.01 11.37
N ILE A 165 -3.78 3.12 11.54
CA ILE A 165 -4.95 2.99 10.66
C ILE A 165 -5.63 4.36 10.54
N ARG A 166 -5.96 5.00 11.67
CA ARG A 166 -6.66 6.28 11.67
C ARG A 166 -5.87 7.39 10.96
N ARG A 167 -4.57 7.52 11.25
CA ARG A 167 -3.72 8.56 10.67
C ARG A 167 -3.47 8.31 9.18
N PHE A 168 -3.25 7.05 8.77
CA PHE A 168 -3.09 6.69 7.36
C PHE A 168 -4.37 6.89 6.55
N ARG A 169 -5.55 6.51 7.08
CA ARG A 169 -6.83 6.80 6.41
C ARG A 169 -7.03 8.30 6.17
N ARG A 170 -6.71 9.14 7.17
CA ARG A 170 -6.76 10.60 7.03
C ARG A 170 -5.75 11.11 6.00
N ALA A 171 -4.53 10.58 6.01
CA ALA A 171 -3.50 10.92 5.05
C ALA A 171 -3.92 10.57 3.61
N LEU A 172 -4.48 9.38 3.42
CA LEU A 172 -5.00 8.93 2.12
C LEU A 172 -6.17 9.78 1.64
N LYS A 173 -7.03 10.25 2.55
CA LYS A 173 -8.09 11.22 2.20
C LYS A 173 -7.52 12.55 1.70
N LEU A 174 -6.41 13.04 2.28
CA LEU A 174 -5.71 14.24 1.80
C LEU A 174 -5.01 14.03 0.44
N ALA A 175 -4.65 12.78 0.13
CA ALA A 175 -4.10 12.37 -1.15
C ALA A 175 -5.19 11.93 -2.17
N ASP A 176 -6.47 12.21 -1.89
CA ASP A 176 -7.63 11.83 -2.71
C ASP A 176 -7.80 10.31 -2.95
N GLY A 177 -7.08 9.49 -2.16
CA GLY A 177 -7.02 8.03 -2.32
C GLY A 177 -6.44 7.57 -3.66
N THR A 178 -5.66 8.40 -4.34
CA THR A 178 -5.08 8.12 -5.67
C THR A 178 -3.61 8.55 -5.73
N GLY A 179 -2.88 8.07 -6.74
CA GLY A 179 -1.48 8.46 -6.90
C GLY A 179 -0.54 7.83 -5.87
N VAL A 180 -0.93 6.70 -5.27
CA VAL A 180 -0.13 5.97 -4.27
C VAL A 180 -0.03 4.52 -4.69
N SER A 181 1.15 3.93 -4.58
CA SER A 181 1.33 2.49 -4.83
C SER A 181 0.75 1.67 -3.68
N VAL A 182 -0.08 0.67 -3.99
CA VAL A 182 -0.68 -0.22 -2.99
C VAL A 182 0.39 -1.01 -2.24
N VAL A 183 1.40 -1.48 -2.98
CA VAL A 183 2.48 -2.31 -2.45
C VAL A 183 3.42 -1.48 -1.59
N ARG A 184 3.83 -0.28 -2.03
CA ARG A 184 4.69 0.59 -1.19
C ARG A 184 3.96 1.01 0.08
N LEU A 185 2.66 1.28 -0.01
CA LEU A 185 1.85 1.61 1.17
C LEU A 185 1.82 0.47 2.18
N ALA A 186 1.62 -0.77 1.71
CA ALA A 186 1.65 -1.94 2.58
C ALA A 186 3.05 -2.23 3.15
N ASP A 187 4.09 -2.06 2.34
CA ASP A 187 5.48 -2.26 2.78
C ASP A 187 5.82 -1.32 3.93
N MET A 188 5.37 -0.06 3.85
CA MET A 188 5.55 0.92 4.90
C MET A 188 4.80 0.58 6.18
N VAL A 189 3.58 0.04 6.08
CA VAL A 189 2.83 -0.43 7.25
C VAL A 189 3.54 -1.61 7.89
N ALA A 190 3.99 -2.59 7.11
CA ALA A 190 4.76 -3.73 7.61
C ALA A 190 6.10 -3.30 8.23
N LEU A 191 6.76 -2.29 7.66
CA LEU A 191 8.00 -1.74 8.19
C LEU A 191 7.78 -1.03 9.53
N TRP A 192 6.75 -0.19 9.64
CA TRP A 192 6.35 0.42 10.90
C TRP A 192 6.11 -0.63 11.98
N GLU A 193 5.38 -1.70 11.64
CA GLU A 193 5.03 -2.76 12.58
C GLU A 193 6.28 -3.49 13.11
N ARG A 194 7.22 -3.84 12.22
CA ARG A 194 8.50 -4.44 12.61
C ARG A 194 9.29 -3.53 13.56
N GLU A 195 9.29 -2.23 13.31
CA GLU A 195 9.98 -1.26 14.16
C GLU A 195 9.34 -1.14 15.55
N GLN A 196 8.01 -1.19 15.67
CA GLN A 196 7.33 -1.23 16.98
C GLN A 196 7.73 -2.46 17.81
N ARG A 197 8.09 -3.55 17.16
CA ARG A 197 8.61 -4.78 17.80
C ARG A 197 10.11 -4.75 18.05
N GLY A 198 10.78 -3.62 17.82
CA GLY A 198 12.24 -3.47 17.97
C GLY A 198 13.05 -4.09 16.84
N GLN A 199 12.43 -4.55 15.76
CA GLN A 199 13.08 -5.23 14.64
C GLN A 199 13.50 -4.23 13.55
N TYR A 200 14.34 -3.27 13.92
CA TYR A 200 14.79 -2.21 13.04
C TYR A 200 15.64 -2.74 11.87
N ARG A 201 15.49 -2.12 10.69
CA ARG A 201 16.47 -2.27 9.61
C ARG A 201 17.82 -1.68 10.04
N ALA A 202 18.90 -2.37 9.67
CA ALA A 202 20.27 -1.95 9.99
C ALA A 202 20.62 -0.59 9.36
N LYS A 203 20.18 -0.36 8.12
CA LYS A 203 20.40 0.90 7.39
C LYS A 203 19.29 1.89 7.74
N ALA A 204 19.66 3.05 8.31
CA ALA A 204 18.70 4.12 8.63
C ALA A 204 17.83 4.57 7.44
N PRO A 205 18.35 4.65 6.19
CA PRO A 205 17.52 4.99 5.03
C PRO A 205 16.41 3.99 4.68
N GLN A 206 16.45 2.79 5.27
CA GLN A 206 15.45 1.74 5.06
C GLN A 206 14.45 1.66 6.23
N ARG A 207 14.41 2.67 7.10
CA ARG A 207 13.50 2.75 8.24
C ARG A 207 12.25 3.55 7.90
N PHE A 208 11.14 3.22 8.56
CA PHE A 208 9.82 3.77 8.29
C PHE A 208 9.81 5.30 8.24
N ALA A 209 10.31 5.94 9.29
CA ALA A 209 10.30 7.40 9.41
C ALA A 209 11.14 8.08 8.32
N PHE A 210 12.29 7.49 7.96
CA PHE A 210 13.16 8.04 6.91
C PHE A 210 12.51 7.89 5.53
N VAL A 211 12.06 6.68 5.17
CA VAL A 211 11.43 6.42 3.86
C VAL A 211 10.24 7.34 3.62
N MET A 212 9.44 7.58 4.66
CA MET A 212 8.36 8.56 4.61
C MET A 212 8.84 9.99 4.43
N SER A 213 9.78 10.41 5.27
CA SER A 213 10.27 11.80 5.31
C SER A 213 11.00 12.18 4.04
N ASP A 214 11.87 11.31 3.53
CA ASP A 214 12.66 11.54 2.32
C ASP A 214 11.74 11.87 1.14
N ALA A 215 10.74 11.02 0.87
CA ALA A 215 9.77 11.27 -0.18
C ALA A 215 8.92 12.53 0.04
N TYR A 216 8.53 12.80 1.30
CA TYR A 216 7.74 13.98 1.65
C TYR A 216 8.51 15.28 1.42
N PHE A 217 9.73 15.39 1.95
CA PHE A 217 10.55 16.59 1.84
C PHE A 217 11.13 16.79 0.43
N GLN A 218 11.46 15.71 -0.29
CA GLN A 218 11.82 15.82 -1.72
C GLN A 218 10.67 16.41 -2.54
N ALA A 219 9.43 15.94 -2.32
CA ALA A 219 8.26 16.47 -3.04
C ALA A 219 8.00 17.95 -2.71
N ARG A 220 8.30 18.38 -1.48
CA ARG A 220 8.25 19.80 -1.09
C ARG A 220 9.35 20.63 -1.75
N ALA A 221 10.58 20.11 -1.80
CA ALA A 221 11.76 20.82 -2.29
C ALA A 221 11.81 20.97 -3.82
N LEU A 222 11.34 19.96 -4.58
CA LEU A 222 11.36 19.91 -6.05
C LEU A 222 10.64 21.09 -6.74
N LYS A 223 9.94 21.94 -6.00
CA LYS A 223 9.28 23.12 -6.56
C LYS A 223 9.61 24.45 -5.89
N THR A 224 10.46 24.48 -4.86
CA THR A 224 11.09 25.74 -4.45
C THR A 224 12.06 26.20 -5.56
N ALA A 225 12.78 25.26 -6.17
CA ALA A 225 13.75 25.52 -7.24
C ALA A 225 13.15 25.82 -8.64
N ALA A 226 11.83 25.73 -8.81
CA ALA A 226 11.15 26.03 -10.09
C ALA A 226 10.37 27.35 -10.05
N GLY A 227 10.52 28.11 -8.97
CA GLY A 227 9.89 29.42 -8.75
C GLY A 227 10.89 30.55 -8.46
N ASP A 228 12.19 30.27 -8.57
CA ASP A 228 13.30 31.24 -8.66
C ASP A 228 13.80 31.28 -10.12
#